data_AF-A0A968FNR0-F1
#
_entry.id   AF-A0A968FNR0-F1
#
_cell.length_a   1.000
_cell.length_b   1.000
_cell.length_c   1.000
_cell.angle_alpha   90.00
_cell.angle_beta   90.00
_cell.angle_gamma   90.00
#
_symmetry.space_group_name_H-M   'P 1'
#
loop_
_entity.id
_entity.type
_entity.pdbx_description
1 polymer ?
#
loop_
_entity_poly.entity_id
_entity_poly.type
_entity_poly.pdbx_seq_one_letter_code
_entity_poly.pdbx_strand_id
1 'polypeptide(L)'
;MIHLRTWIGWFTLIAFGIAGGSAFAQPDDLVQVPGREAVEEARGSFIFVFDPAQIDGADAVPGLAQRLTAQAGGVLRHVYTTAIWGFSATLPQPAAERLAEQNPNIQYVEPNGVVWAIAPAAPAEKPDSPPGQDKKKSDDDGSSEPAQVLPYGIARVGGPVDGSGLTAWVIDTGIDLDHPDLNVGSRGANFVLRGKKSEDDGHGHGTHVSGTIAALDNTIDVVGVAAGATVEPVRVLDNSGSGTVDGVVAGIDHAAANGSPGDC
;
A
#
# COMPACT_ATOMS: atom_id res chain seq x y z
N MET A 1 -24.62 -54.73 0.97
CA MET A 1 -25.47 -53.83 0.13
C MET A 1 -25.48 -52.48 0.84
N ILE A 2 -24.96 -51.35 0.36
CA ILE A 2 -24.44 -50.91 -0.93
C ILE A 2 -23.33 -49.86 -0.66
N HIS A 3 -22.21 -50.06 -1.36
CA HIS A 3 -21.14 -49.17 -1.84
C HIS A 3 -20.73 -47.82 -1.22
N LEU A 4 -19.40 -47.77 -0.95
CA LEU A 4 -18.42 -46.71 -1.20
C LEU A 4 -18.84 -45.57 -2.16
N ARG A 5 -18.42 -44.35 -1.82
CA ARG A 5 -17.67 -43.49 -2.76
C ARG A 5 -16.87 -42.40 -2.01
N THR A 6 -15.55 -42.53 -2.13
CA THR A 6 -14.53 -41.51 -1.87
C THR A 6 -14.67 -40.37 -2.88
N TRP A 7 -14.37 -39.13 -2.46
CA TRP A 7 -14.04 -38.03 -3.37
C TRP A 7 -12.60 -37.60 -3.10
N ILE A 8 -11.75 -37.94 -4.06
CA ILE A 8 -10.39 -37.46 -4.28
C ILE A 8 -10.47 -36.46 -5.43
N GLY A 9 -9.73 -35.36 -5.32
CA GLY A 9 -9.40 -34.45 -6.44
C GLY A 9 -9.61 -32.99 -6.06
N TRP A 10 -8.71 -32.04 -6.30
CA TRP A 10 -7.59 -32.01 -7.23
C TRP A 10 -6.50 -31.07 -6.70
N PHE A 11 -5.28 -31.58 -6.52
CA PHE A 11 -4.05 -30.78 -6.48
C PHE A 11 -3.52 -30.70 -7.91
N THR A 12 -3.59 -29.53 -8.54
CA THR A 12 -2.86 -29.31 -9.80
C THR A 12 -1.47 -28.83 -9.44
N LEU A 13 -0.53 -29.78 -9.46
CA LEU A 13 0.90 -29.53 -9.48
C LEU A 13 1.25 -28.97 -10.86
N ILE A 14 1.56 -27.68 -10.97
CA ILE A 14 2.16 -27.14 -12.21
C ILE A 14 3.66 -27.39 -12.13
N ALA A 15 4.10 -28.47 -12.78
CA ALA A 15 5.50 -28.69 -13.11
C ALA A 15 5.88 -27.78 -14.28
N PHE A 16 6.78 -26.83 -14.06
CA PHE A 16 7.43 -26.12 -15.16
C PHE A 16 8.51 -27.02 -15.76
N GLY A 17 8.29 -27.45 -17.00
CA GLY A 17 9.29 -28.13 -17.81
C GLY A 17 10.44 -27.18 -18.13
N ILE A 18 11.67 -27.64 -17.91
CA ILE A 18 12.88 -26.97 -18.40
C ILE A 18 12.93 -27.17 -19.91
N ALA A 19 12.54 -26.14 -20.67
CA ALA A 19 12.89 -26.02 -22.07
C ALA A 19 14.09 -25.08 -22.18
N GLY A 20 15.23 -25.64 -22.56
CA GLY A 20 16.47 -24.92 -22.79
C GLY A 20 16.34 -23.94 -23.95
N GLY A 21 16.70 -22.69 -23.68
CA GLY A 21 16.88 -21.62 -24.64
C GLY A 21 17.65 -20.51 -23.95
N SER A 22 18.98 -20.56 -24.05
CA SER A 22 19.86 -19.55 -23.47
C SER A 22 19.70 -18.24 -24.22
N ALA A 23 18.90 -17.33 -23.69
CA ALA A 23 19.03 -15.90 -23.92
C ALA A 23 19.41 -15.28 -22.58
N PHE A 24 20.70 -15.01 -22.39
CA PHE A 24 21.14 -14.14 -21.31
C PHE A 24 20.57 -12.76 -21.60
N ALA A 25 19.50 -12.37 -20.90
CA ALA A 25 19.07 -10.99 -20.83
C ALA A 25 20.25 -10.16 -20.32
N GLN A 26 20.58 -9.08 -21.04
CA GLN A 26 21.59 -8.12 -20.61
C GLN A 26 21.14 -7.48 -19.29
N PRO A 27 22.07 -7.09 -18.40
CA PRO A 27 21.73 -6.56 -17.07
C PRO A 27 20.82 -5.31 -17.10
N ASP A 28 20.75 -4.59 -18.22
CA ASP A 28 19.92 -3.40 -18.39
C ASP A 28 18.44 -3.70 -18.73
N ASP A 29 18.08 -4.94 -19.10
CA ASP A 29 16.69 -5.35 -19.37
C ASP A 29 15.89 -5.72 -18.10
N LEU A 30 16.47 -5.51 -16.91
CA LEU A 30 15.88 -5.85 -15.61
C LEU A 30 15.31 -4.64 -14.83
N VAL A 31 15.28 -3.46 -15.44
CA VAL A 31 15.04 -2.19 -14.73
C VAL A 31 13.57 -1.88 -14.43
N GLN A 32 12.57 -2.57 -15.00
CA GLN A 32 11.16 -2.29 -14.66
C GLN A 32 10.28 -3.53 -14.65
N VAL A 33 10.43 -4.38 -13.63
CA VAL A 33 9.35 -5.30 -13.25
C VAL A 33 8.59 -4.62 -12.12
N PRO A 34 7.33 -4.17 -12.34
CA PRO A 34 6.51 -3.57 -11.29
C PRO A 34 6.48 -4.47 -10.05
N GLY A 35 6.74 -3.89 -8.88
CA GLY A 35 6.73 -4.65 -7.62
C GLY A 35 7.95 -5.51 -7.32
N ARG A 36 9.01 -5.50 -8.14
CA ARG A 36 10.22 -6.28 -7.83
C ARG A 36 10.84 -5.88 -6.49
N GLU A 37 10.93 -4.59 -6.21
CA GLU A 37 11.51 -4.10 -4.96
C GLU A 37 10.68 -4.54 -3.75
N ALA A 38 9.36 -4.36 -3.80
CA ALA A 38 8.46 -4.85 -2.75
C ALA A 38 8.50 -6.37 -2.59
N VAL A 39 8.64 -7.15 -3.68
CA VAL A 39 8.85 -8.61 -3.62
C VAL A 39 10.17 -8.96 -2.93
N GLU A 40 11.27 -8.29 -3.26
CA GLU A 40 12.57 -8.49 -2.61
C GLU A 40 12.52 -8.10 -1.14
N GLU A 41 11.75 -7.06 -0.79
CA GLU A 41 11.58 -6.56 0.56
C GLU A 41 10.70 -7.47 1.43
N ALA A 42 9.61 -7.99 0.87
CA ALA A 42 8.74 -8.94 1.55
C ALA A 42 9.44 -10.29 1.80
N ARG A 43 10.32 -10.72 0.87
CA ARG A 43 11.03 -12.00 0.98
C ARG A 43 11.87 -12.08 2.26
N GLY A 44 11.59 -13.11 3.06
CA GLY A 44 12.31 -13.33 4.32
C GLY A 44 11.97 -12.32 5.41
N SER A 45 10.83 -11.64 5.29
CA SER A 45 10.28 -10.82 6.36
C SER A 45 8.92 -11.36 6.84
N PHE A 46 8.61 -11.09 8.10
CA PHE A 46 7.48 -11.64 8.83
C PHE A 46 6.83 -10.56 9.69
N ILE A 47 5.52 -10.68 9.88
CA ILE A 47 4.73 -9.87 10.80
C ILE A 47 4.43 -10.75 12.01
N PHE A 48 4.79 -10.28 13.20
CA PHE A 48 4.52 -10.92 14.48
C PHE A 48 3.46 -10.11 15.22
N VAL A 49 2.35 -10.77 15.55
CA VAL A 49 1.27 -10.16 16.31
C VAL A 49 1.33 -10.67 17.74
N PHE A 50 1.32 -9.76 18.69
CA PHE A 50 1.33 -10.10 20.11
C PHE A 50 -0.07 -10.43 20.62
N ASP A 51 -0.14 -11.33 21.59
CA ASP A 51 -1.36 -11.54 22.37
C ASP A 51 -1.55 -10.35 23.31
N PRO A 52 -2.59 -9.52 23.15
CA PRO A 52 -2.79 -8.34 23.99
C PRO A 52 -3.00 -8.70 25.47
N ALA A 53 -3.40 -9.93 25.80
CA ALA A 53 -3.50 -10.38 27.19
C ALA A 53 -2.13 -10.59 27.87
N GLN A 54 -1.06 -10.70 27.08
CA GLN A 54 0.32 -10.93 27.56
C GLN A 54 1.17 -9.65 27.57
N ILE A 55 0.65 -8.55 27.03
CA ILE A 55 1.39 -7.29 26.89
C ILE A 55 0.85 -6.26 27.88
N ASP A 56 1.76 -5.69 28.68
CA ASP A 56 1.45 -4.65 29.66
C ASP A 56 1.36 -3.27 29.00
N GLY A 57 0.40 -3.12 28.09
CA GLY A 57 0.14 -1.88 27.36
C GLY A 57 1.04 -1.61 26.16
N ALA A 58 0.62 -0.64 25.34
CA ALA A 58 1.29 -0.27 24.09
C ALA A 58 2.76 0.14 24.27
N ASP A 59 3.09 0.79 25.39
CA ASP A 59 4.46 1.27 25.68
C ASP A 59 5.49 0.13 25.82
N ALA A 60 5.04 -1.09 26.15
CA ALA A 60 5.92 -2.25 26.25
C ALA A 60 6.32 -2.82 24.87
N VAL A 61 5.54 -2.53 23.82
CA VAL A 61 5.67 -3.15 22.49
C VAL A 61 7.01 -2.84 21.83
N PRO A 62 7.49 -1.58 21.74
CA PRO A 62 8.77 -1.28 21.07
C PRO A 62 9.96 -2.00 21.69
N GLY A 63 10.04 -2.00 23.03
CA GLY A 63 11.11 -2.67 23.76
C GLY A 63 11.06 -4.20 23.64
N LEU A 64 9.87 -4.79 23.54
CA LEU A 64 9.74 -6.23 23.29
C LEU A 64 10.14 -6.56 21.84
N ALA A 65 9.61 -5.84 20.86
CA ALA A 65 9.92 -6.03 19.44
C ALA A 65 11.42 -5.98 19.15
N GLN A 66 12.12 -4.97 19.69
CA GLN A 66 13.56 -4.83 19.50
C GLN A 66 14.36 -5.99 20.11
N ARG A 67 13.98 -6.45 21.32
CA ARG A 67 14.64 -7.59 21.98
C ARG A 67 14.43 -8.90 21.24
N LEU A 68 13.19 -9.19 20.86
CA LEU A 68 12.85 -10.44 20.16
C LEU A 68 13.54 -10.52 18.80
N THR A 69 13.56 -9.40 18.07
CA THR A 69 14.26 -9.31 16.79
C THR A 69 15.77 -9.53 16.95
N ALA A 70 16.39 -8.89 17.95
CA ALA A 70 17.81 -9.07 18.24
C ALA A 70 18.14 -10.51 18.66
N GLN A 71 17.30 -11.15 19.49
CA GLN A 71 17.46 -12.55 19.91
C GLN A 71 17.42 -13.52 18.74
N ALA A 72 16.58 -13.26 17.75
CA ALA A 72 16.46 -14.07 16.54
C ALA A 72 17.54 -13.74 15.49
N GLY A 73 18.42 -12.75 15.74
CA GLY A 73 19.43 -12.30 14.78
C GLY A 73 18.83 -11.63 13.54
N GLY A 74 17.64 -11.04 13.67
CA GLY A 74 16.93 -10.37 12.58
C GLY A 74 17.16 -8.86 12.54
N VAL A 75 16.50 -8.21 11.57
CA VAL A 75 16.46 -6.75 11.43
C VAL A 75 15.03 -6.29 11.66
N LEU A 76 14.84 -5.38 12.62
CA LEU A 76 13.52 -4.81 12.92
C LEU A 76 13.11 -3.87 11.80
N ARG A 77 11.85 -3.97 11.36
CA ARG A 77 11.28 -3.17 10.27
C ARG A 77 10.28 -2.16 10.81
N HIS A 78 9.06 -2.58 11.15
CA HIS A 78 8.02 -1.74 11.73
C HIS A 78 7.61 -2.22 13.13
N VAL A 79 7.06 -1.31 13.93
CA VAL A 79 6.48 -1.57 15.26
C VAL A 79 5.08 -1.00 15.26
N TYR A 80 4.11 -1.77 15.77
CA TYR A 80 2.70 -1.41 15.80
C TYR A 80 2.22 -1.31 17.24
N THR A 81 1.55 -0.22 17.59
CA THR A 81 1.20 0.10 18.98
C THR A 81 -0.27 0.47 19.18
N THR A 82 -1.02 0.64 18.10
CA THR A 82 -2.37 1.22 18.13
C THR A 82 -3.41 0.31 17.47
N ALA A 83 -3.30 0.08 16.16
CA ALA A 83 -4.23 -0.74 15.39
C ALA A 83 -4.05 -2.23 15.74
N ILE A 84 -2.80 -2.66 15.87
CA ILE A 84 -2.41 -3.96 16.43
C ILE A 84 -1.19 -3.78 17.32
N TRP A 85 -0.97 -4.70 18.25
CA TRP A 85 0.29 -4.77 18.99
C TRP A 85 1.19 -5.81 18.36
N GLY A 86 2.36 -5.40 17.88
CA GLY A 86 3.25 -6.30 17.18
C GLY A 86 4.42 -5.59 16.52
N PHE A 87 5.09 -6.32 15.64
CA PHE A 87 6.21 -5.80 14.86
C PHE A 87 6.42 -6.61 13.58
N SER A 88 7.14 -6.04 12.62
CA SER A 88 7.70 -6.80 11.51
C SER A 88 9.22 -6.85 11.57
N ALA A 89 9.78 -7.94 11.07
CA ALA A 89 11.22 -8.12 11.03
C ALA A 89 11.66 -8.96 9.83
N THR A 90 12.87 -8.73 9.34
CA THR A 90 13.57 -9.61 8.40
C THR A 90 14.37 -10.63 9.18
N LEU A 91 14.12 -11.92 8.93
CA LEU A 91 14.84 -13.03 9.54
C LEU A 91 14.64 -14.33 8.74
N PRO A 92 15.53 -15.33 8.86
CA PRO A 92 15.31 -16.64 8.24
C PRO A 92 14.01 -17.28 8.71
N GLN A 93 13.25 -17.91 7.81
CA GLN A 93 11.96 -18.55 8.14
C GLN A 93 12.04 -19.50 9.35
N PRO A 94 13.04 -20.40 9.47
CA PRO A 94 13.12 -21.27 10.65
C PRO A 94 13.36 -20.50 11.95
N ALA A 95 13.94 -19.30 11.89
CA ALA A 95 14.10 -18.44 13.07
C ALA A 95 12.78 -17.75 13.44
N ALA A 96 11.96 -17.36 12.46
CA ALA A 96 10.63 -16.78 12.70
C ALA A 96 9.68 -17.80 13.34
N GLU A 97 9.65 -19.02 12.80
CA GLU A 97 8.84 -20.13 13.35
C GLU A 97 9.26 -20.43 14.79
N ARG A 98 10.57 -20.60 15.05
CA ARG A 98 11.06 -20.82 16.42
C ARG A 98 10.74 -19.67 17.37
N LEU A 99 10.87 -18.42 16.91
CA LEU A 99 10.57 -17.26 17.74
C LEU A 99 9.09 -17.25 18.15
N ALA A 100 8.18 -17.53 17.22
CA ALA A 100 6.74 -17.60 17.49
C ALA A 100 6.37 -18.79 18.39
N GLU A 101 6.96 -19.98 18.15
CA GLU A 101 6.69 -21.17 18.96
C GLU A 101 7.20 -21.06 20.41
N GLN A 102 8.32 -20.36 20.62
CA GLN A 102 8.99 -20.30 21.93
C GLN A 102 8.58 -19.10 22.78
N ASN A 103 7.85 -18.13 22.20
CA ASN A 103 7.53 -16.90 22.91
C ASN A 103 6.03 -16.79 23.20
N PRO A 104 5.61 -16.88 24.48
CA PRO A 104 4.20 -16.83 24.84
C PRO A 104 3.55 -15.48 24.54
N ASN A 105 4.33 -14.43 24.30
CA ASN A 105 3.78 -13.11 23.95
C ASN A 105 3.33 -13.04 22.49
N ILE A 106 3.77 -13.94 21.62
CA ILE A 106 3.41 -13.96 20.20
C ILE A 106 2.15 -14.82 20.02
N GLN A 107 1.08 -14.22 19.53
CA GLN A 107 -0.17 -14.92 19.21
C GLN A 107 -0.04 -15.69 17.89
N TYR A 108 0.48 -15.04 16.86
CA TYR A 108 0.77 -15.66 15.57
C TYR A 108 1.85 -14.88 14.81
N VAL A 109 2.42 -15.56 13.80
CA VAL A 109 3.37 -14.99 12.84
C VAL A 109 2.88 -15.30 11.43
N GLU A 110 3.01 -14.34 10.52
CA GLU A 110 2.71 -14.52 9.11
C GLU A 110 3.85 -14.03 8.20
N PRO A 111 4.07 -14.66 7.04
CA PRO A 111 4.97 -14.12 6.03
C PRO A 111 4.48 -12.77 5.52
N ASN A 112 5.40 -11.84 5.31
CA ASN A 112 5.07 -10.55 4.72
C ASN A 112 4.68 -10.71 3.23
N GLY A 113 3.66 -9.96 2.82
CA GLY A 113 3.13 -9.95 1.46
C GLY A 113 3.50 -8.70 0.68
N VAL A 114 3.10 -8.68 -0.59
CA VAL A 114 3.23 -7.53 -1.49
C VAL A 114 1.85 -7.03 -1.87
N VAL A 115 1.72 -5.71 -1.99
CA VAL A 115 0.53 -5.00 -2.44
C VAL A 115 0.88 -4.07 -3.60
N TRP A 116 -0.12 -3.73 -4.41
CA TRP A 116 0.00 -2.83 -5.55
C TRP A 116 -1.17 -1.86 -5.61
N ALA A 117 -0.93 -0.62 -6.03
CA ALA A 117 -1.96 0.39 -6.30
C ALA A 117 -2.93 -0.09 -7.40
N ILE A 118 -2.38 -0.71 -8.45
CA ILE A 118 -3.13 -1.37 -9.52
C ILE A 118 -2.49 -2.74 -9.75
N ALA A 119 -3.29 -3.80 -9.74
CA ALA A 119 -2.78 -5.14 -9.99
C ALA A 119 -2.03 -5.19 -11.32
N PRO A 120 -0.82 -5.79 -11.39
CA PRO A 120 -0.12 -5.95 -12.65
C PRO A 120 -1.04 -6.73 -13.60
N ALA A 121 -1.24 -6.19 -14.80
CA ALA A 121 -2.09 -6.82 -15.79
C ALA A 121 -1.64 -8.28 -15.98
N ALA A 122 -2.56 -9.24 -15.80
CA ALA A 122 -2.37 -10.55 -16.40
C ALA A 122 -2.03 -10.33 -17.89
N PRO A 123 -1.13 -11.12 -18.50
CA PRO A 123 -0.79 -10.94 -19.90
C PRO A 123 -2.07 -10.97 -20.73
N ALA A 124 -2.54 -9.80 -21.14
CA ALA A 124 -3.77 -9.65 -21.86
C ALA A 124 -3.53 -10.18 -23.27
N GLU A 125 -4.25 -11.23 -23.67
CA GLU A 125 -4.63 -11.35 -25.07
C GLU A 125 -5.43 -10.09 -25.40
N LYS A 126 -4.83 -9.19 -26.19
CA LYS A 126 -5.42 -7.89 -26.52
C LYS A 126 -6.83 -8.09 -27.09
N PRO A 127 -7.90 -7.59 -26.46
CA PRO A 127 -9.16 -7.41 -27.15
C PRO A 127 -8.99 -6.21 -28.09
N ASP A 128 -9.27 -6.39 -29.37
CA ASP A 128 -9.25 -5.32 -30.36
C ASP A 128 -10.15 -4.16 -29.89
N SER A 129 -9.53 -3.01 -29.62
CA SER A 129 -10.26 -1.77 -29.32
C SER A 129 -10.71 -1.11 -30.62
N PRO A 130 -11.97 -0.62 -30.74
CA PRO A 130 -12.38 0.18 -31.88
C PRO A 130 -11.73 1.58 -31.85
N PRO A 131 -11.56 2.24 -33.01
CA PRO A 131 -10.81 3.49 -33.10
C PRO A 131 -11.58 4.65 -32.45
N GLY A 132 -10.99 5.25 -31.41
CA GLY A 132 -11.53 6.38 -30.68
C GLY A 132 -10.53 7.53 -30.56
N GLN A 133 -10.67 8.49 -31.47
CA GLN A 133 -10.29 9.91 -31.40
C GLN A 133 -9.02 10.30 -30.62
N ASP A 134 -7.95 10.53 -31.37
CA ASP A 134 -6.76 11.26 -30.93
C ASP A 134 -7.15 12.65 -30.40
N LYS A 135 -7.11 12.83 -29.08
CA LYS A 135 -7.06 14.18 -28.50
C LYS A 135 -5.66 14.72 -28.72
N LYS A 136 -5.57 15.63 -29.68
CA LYS A 136 -4.38 16.44 -29.99
C LYS A 136 -3.82 17.05 -28.70
N LYS A 137 -2.58 16.74 -28.37
CA LYS A 137 -1.79 17.41 -27.34
C LYS A 137 -1.63 18.87 -27.78
N SER A 138 -2.25 19.81 -27.07
CA SER A 138 -1.97 21.23 -27.23
C SER A 138 -0.72 21.54 -26.43
N ASP A 139 0.35 21.88 -27.13
CA ASP A 139 1.51 22.56 -26.56
C ASP A 139 1.06 24.00 -26.24
N ASP A 140 0.69 24.28 -24.99
CA ASP A 140 0.48 25.65 -24.50
C ASP A 140 1.41 25.93 -23.31
N ASP A 141 2.29 26.88 -23.55
CA ASP A 141 3.36 27.41 -22.69
C ASP A 141 2.77 28.56 -21.86
N GLY A 142 1.85 28.22 -20.96
CA GLY A 142 1.16 29.17 -20.11
C GLY A 142 0.52 28.46 -18.91
N SER A 143 1.13 28.62 -17.74
CA SER A 143 0.72 28.04 -16.46
C SER A 143 -0.64 28.55 -15.98
N SER A 144 -1.72 28.04 -16.56
CA SER A 144 -3.05 28.11 -15.98
C SER A 144 -3.60 26.70 -15.93
N GLU A 145 -3.89 26.22 -14.72
CA GLU A 145 -4.58 24.95 -14.54
C GLU A 145 -5.88 24.94 -15.37
N PRO A 146 -6.26 23.79 -15.95
CA PRO A 146 -7.48 23.69 -16.73
C PRO A 146 -8.69 24.11 -15.89
N ALA A 147 -9.72 24.67 -16.53
CA ALA A 147 -10.93 25.06 -15.83
C ALA A 147 -11.60 23.85 -15.14
N GLN A 148 -12.18 24.07 -13.97
CA GLN A 148 -12.78 23.01 -13.18
C GLN A 148 -13.86 22.21 -13.94
N VAL A 149 -13.82 20.88 -13.80
CA VAL A 149 -14.83 19.95 -14.31
C VAL A 149 -15.38 19.06 -13.20
N LEU A 150 -16.67 18.76 -13.26
CA LEU A 150 -17.31 17.76 -12.38
C LEU A 150 -17.10 16.35 -12.96
N PRO A 151 -16.30 15.47 -12.32
CA PRO A 151 -16.16 14.11 -12.81
C PRO A 151 -17.46 13.33 -12.68
N TYR A 152 -17.80 12.54 -13.71
CA TYR A 152 -19.08 11.81 -13.76
C TYR A 152 -19.32 10.90 -12.54
N GLY A 153 -18.26 10.26 -12.04
CA GLY A 153 -18.34 9.39 -10.86
C GLY A 153 -18.81 10.13 -9.61
N ILE A 154 -18.33 11.36 -9.42
CA ILE A 154 -18.67 12.23 -8.29
C ILE A 154 -20.17 12.57 -8.32
N ALA A 155 -20.65 13.05 -9.47
CA ALA A 155 -22.08 13.31 -9.71
C ALA A 155 -22.96 12.08 -9.45
N ARG A 156 -22.48 10.89 -9.84
CA ARG A 156 -23.22 9.64 -9.71
C ARG A 156 -23.38 9.16 -8.27
N VAL A 157 -22.44 9.51 -7.38
CA VAL A 157 -22.49 9.12 -5.96
C VAL A 157 -23.13 10.18 -5.06
N GLY A 158 -23.64 11.27 -5.65
CA GLY A 158 -24.33 12.33 -4.92
C GLY A 158 -23.41 13.47 -4.43
N GLY A 159 -22.15 13.47 -4.87
CA GLY A 159 -21.22 14.60 -4.69
C GLY A 159 -21.16 15.50 -5.95
N PRO A 160 -20.58 16.71 -5.85
CA PRO A 160 -19.74 17.18 -4.75
C PRO A 160 -20.57 17.74 -3.59
N VAL A 161 -20.09 17.52 -2.37
CA VAL A 161 -20.60 18.13 -1.14
C VAL A 161 -19.46 18.81 -0.39
N ASP A 162 -19.78 19.85 0.40
CA ASP A 162 -18.79 20.54 1.22
C ASP A 162 -18.24 19.60 2.31
N GLY A 163 -16.95 19.27 2.20
CA GLY A 163 -16.19 18.47 3.14
C GLY A 163 -15.32 19.29 4.08
N SER A 164 -15.41 20.62 4.05
CA SER A 164 -14.58 21.50 4.87
C SER A 164 -14.66 21.14 6.36
N GLY A 165 -13.49 21.00 6.99
CA GLY A 165 -13.37 20.59 8.39
C GLY A 165 -13.41 19.08 8.64
N LEU A 166 -13.61 18.26 7.60
CA LEU A 166 -13.40 16.81 7.64
C LEU A 166 -11.96 16.45 7.24
N THR A 167 -11.51 15.28 7.66
CA THR A 167 -10.20 14.71 7.29
C THR A 167 -10.40 13.34 6.63
N ALA A 168 -9.64 13.03 5.60
CA ALA A 168 -9.45 11.67 5.08
C ALA A 168 -7.97 11.26 5.13
N TRP A 169 -7.66 10.08 5.64
CA TRP A 169 -6.31 9.51 5.66
C TRP A 169 -6.09 8.64 4.42
N VAL A 170 -5.19 9.06 3.53
CA VAL A 170 -4.97 8.40 2.24
C VAL A 170 -3.76 7.48 2.32
N ILE A 171 -4.03 6.18 2.48
CA ILE A 171 -3.03 5.11 2.58
C ILE A 171 -2.65 4.62 1.18
N ASP A 172 -1.65 5.24 0.55
CA ASP A 172 -1.35 5.04 -0.88
C ASP A 172 0.14 5.35 -1.25
N THR A 173 0.44 5.82 -2.47
CA THR A 173 1.78 6.19 -2.96
C THR A 173 2.31 7.52 -2.43
N GLY A 174 1.50 8.22 -1.62
CA GLY A 174 1.75 9.58 -1.17
C GLY A 174 0.69 10.54 -1.71
N ILE A 175 0.85 11.82 -1.41
CA ILE A 175 0.07 12.91 -2.03
C ILE A 175 1.07 13.98 -2.46
N ASP A 176 0.85 14.57 -3.63
CA ASP A 176 1.55 15.78 -4.07
C ASP A 176 1.29 16.90 -3.04
N LEU A 177 2.31 17.21 -2.25
CA LEU A 177 2.15 18.01 -1.02
C LEU A 177 1.88 19.50 -1.30
N ASP A 178 2.19 19.98 -2.51
CA ASP A 178 1.94 21.36 -2.93
C ASP A 178 0.92 21.48 -4.06
N HIS A 179 0.12 20.44 -4.29
CA HIS A 179 -0.93 20.43 -5.31
C HIS A 179 -1.95 21.57 -5.08
N PRO A 180 -2.17 22.47 -6.06
CA PRO A 180 -3.00 23.67 -5.88
C PRO A 180 -4.48 23.37 -5.64
N ASP A 181 -4.94 22.19 -6.05
CA ASP A 181 -6.33 21.74 -5.93
C ASP A 181 -6.61 20.80 -4.74
N LEU A 182 -5.69 20.68 -3.77
CA LEU A 182 -5.84 19.83 -2.59
C LEU A 182 -5.51 20.57 -1.29
N ASN A 183 -6.29 20.31 -0.24
CA ASN A 183 -5.94 20.67 1.13
C ASN A 183 -5.13 19.54 1.76
N VAL A 184 -3.81 19.51 1.53
CA VAL A 184 -2.95 18.46 2.07
C VAL A 184 -2.57 18.76 3.52
N GLY A 185 -2.84 17.80 4.40
CA GLY A 185 -2.53 17.88 5.82
C GLY A 185 -1.06 17.57 6.12
N SER A 186 -0.64 17.85 7.36
CA SER A 186 0.75 17.70 7.81
C SER A 186 0.95 16.57 8.84
N ARG A 187 -0.06 15.74 9.08
CA ARG A 187 -0.01 14.61 10.03
C ARG A 187 0.33 13.28 9.34
N GLY A 188 0.55 13.31 8.03
CA GLY A 188 1.00 12.16 7.25
C GLY A 188 2.35 11.57 7.67
N ALA A 189 2.68 10.40 7.11
CA ALA A 189 3.95 9.71 7.32
C ALA A 189 4.27 8.73 6.18
N ASN A 190 5.55 8.36 6.04
CA ASN A 190 6.03 7.41 5.04
C ASN A 190 6.55 6.10 5.68
N PHE A 191 5.97 4.98 5.24
CA PHE A 191 6.27 3.62 5.69
C PHE A 191 6.98 2.76 4.64
N VAL A 192 7.33 3.32 3.48
CA VAL A 192 8.21 2.68 2.51
C VAL A 192 9.63 2.68 3.07
N LEU A 193 10.24 1.50 3.22
CA LEU A 193 11.56 1.40 3.85
C LEU A 193 12.70 1.90 2.96
N ARG A 194 12.59 1.74 1.64
CA ARG A 194 13.60 2.17 0.66
C ARG A 194 13.25 3.53 0.02
N GLY A 195 14.26 4.21 -0.50
CA GLY A 195 14.08 5.50 -1.18
C GLY A 195 13.99 6.71 -0.24
N LYS A 196 13.50 7.83 -0.80
CA LYS A 196 13.39 9.11 -0.10
C LYS A 196 12.33 9.01 1.00
N LYS A 197 12.67 9.46 2.20
CA LYS A 197 11.73 9.60 3.32
C LYS A 197 10.92 10.88 3.12
N SER A 198 9.82 10.74 2.39
CA SER A 198 8.91 11.81 1.99
C SER A 198 7.51 11.24 1.79
N GLU A 199 6.49 11.94 2.27
CA GLU A 199 5.07 11.65 2.08
C GLU A 199 4.60 12.01 0.66
N ASP A 200 5.41 12.82 -0.02
CA ASP A 200 5.22 13.30 -1.39
C ASP A 200 5.07 12.16 -2.42
N ASP A 201 4.11 12.31 -3.33
CA ASP A 201 3.74 11.27 -4.29
C ASP A 201 4.76 11.18 -5.42
N GLY A 202 5.44 10.04 -5.53
CA GLY A 202 6.38 9.77 -6.61
C GLY A 202 5.81 8.89 -7.73
N HIS A 203 4.52 8.51 -7.66
CA HIS A 203 3.84 7.68 -8.65
C HIS A 203 2.62 8.40 -9.27
N GLY A 204 1.85 9.14 -8.47
CA GLY A 204 0.64 9.88 -8.89
C GLY A 204 -0.69 9.19 -8.56
N HIS A 205 -0.68 7.95 -8.02
CA HIS A 205 -1.92 7.23 -7.73
C HIS A 205 -2.61 7.81 -6.49
N GLY A 206 -1.86 8.04 -5.42
CA GLY A 206 -2.39 8.62 -4.19
C GLY A 206 -2.87 10.07 -4.37
N THR A 207 -2.20 10.89 -5.18
CA THR A 207 -2.72 12.22 -5.55
C THR A 207 -4.05 12.12 -6.32
N HIS A 208 -4.16 11.19 -7.27
CA HIS A 208 -5.40 10.98 -8.02
C HIS A 208 -6.55 10.46 -7.13
N VAL A 209 -6.26 9.54 -6.22
CA VAL A 209 -7.22 9.07 -5.20
C VAL A 209 -7.67 10.24 -4.32
N SER A 210 -6.72 11.07 -3.87
CA SER A 210 -7.00 12.25 -3.04
C SER A 210 -7.90 13.26 -3.75
N GLY A 211 -7.67 13.53 -5.04
CA GLY A 211 -8.53 14.40 -5.85
C GLY A 211 -9.96 13.87 -5.96
N THR A 212 -10.12 12.54 -6.11
CA THR A 212 -11.45 11.92 -6.12
C THR A 212 -12.19 12.13 -4.79
N ILE A 213 -11.47 12.08 -3.67
CA ILE A 213 -12.04 12.27 -2.34
C ILE A 213 -12.37 13.75 -2.11
N ALA A 214 -11.40 14.65 -2.31
CA ALA A 214 -11.41 15.97 -1.67
C ALA A 214 -10.91 17.14 -2.53
N ALA A 215 -10.72 16.98 -3.85
CA ALA A 215 -10.40 18.10 -4.72
C ALA A 215 -11.35 19.29 -4.47
N LEU A 216 -10.79 20.50 -4.41
CA LEU A 216 -11.49 21.70 -3.98
C LEU A 216 -12.66 22.00 -4.94
N ASP A 217 -13.73 22.62 -4.45
CA ASP A 217 -14.75 23.23 -5.33
C ASP A 217 -14.29 24.67 -5.63
N ASN A 218 -13.67 24.87 -6.79
CA ASN A 218 -12.96 26.11 -7.14
C ASN A 218 -13.07 26.40 -8.66
N THR A 219 -12.01 26.91 -9.29
CA THR A 219 -12.02 27.23 -10.72
C THR A 219 -11.03 26.41 -11.56
N ILE A 220 -10.34 25.44 -10.95
CA ILE A 220 -9.31 24.63 -11.59
C ILE A 220 -9.63 23.13 -11.50
N ASP A 221 -9.02 22.33 -12.37
CA ASP A 221 -9.00 20.87 -12.35
C ASP A 221 -10.35 20.17 -12.15
N VAL A 222 -10.55 19.51 -11.00
CA VAL A 222 -11.72 18.67 -10.73
C VAL A 222 -12.32 19.02 -9.38
N VAL A 223 -13.45 18.42 -9.03
CA VAL A 223 -14.04 18.55 -7.69
C VAL A 223 -14.25 17.16 -7.08
N GLY A 224 -13.89 16.99 -5.82
CA GLY A 224 -13.99 15.72 -5.10
C GLY A 224 -15.40 15.44 -4.58
N VAL A 225 -15.59 14.23 -4.01
CA VAL A 225 -16.87 13.89 -3.37
C VAL A 225 -17.12 14.79 -2.16
N ALA A 226 -16.13 14.91 -1.28
CA ALA A 226 -16.12 15.75 -0.08
C ALA A 226 -15.18 16.95 -0.32
N ALA A 227 -15.59 17.83 -1.23
CA ALA A 227 -14.79 18.95 -1.71
C ALA A 227 -14.28 19.81 -0.54
N GLY A 228 -12.98 20.07 -0.50
CA GLY A 228 -12.37 20.90 0.55
C GLY A 228 -11.99 20.16 1.84
N ALA A 229 -12.29 18.86 1.97
CA ALA A 229 -11.78 18.06 3.09
C ALA A 229 -10.23 18.05 3.10
N THR A 230 -9.65 17.92 4.30
CA THR A 230 -8.19 17.76 4.44
C THR A 230 -7.81 16.31 4.11
N VAL A 231 -6.78 16.11 3.29
CA VAL A 231 -6.24 14.77 3.01
C VAL A 231 -4.88 14.59 3.67
N GLU A 232 -4.75 13.59 4.54
CA GLU A 232 -3.50 13.28 5.23
C GLU A 232 -2.73 12.19 4.46
N PRO A 233 -1.48 12.45 4.02
CA PRO A 233 -0.74 11.51 3.19
C PRO A 233 -0.10 10.39 4.02
N VAL A 234 -0.60 9.15 3.87
CA VAL A 234 -0.01 7.96 4.49
C VAL A 234 0.63 7.12 3.40
N ARG A 235 1.92 7.35 3.17
CA ARG A 235 2.64 6.70 2.08
C ARG A 235 3.08 5.30 2.46
N VAL A 236 2.52 4.29 1.81
CA VAL A 236 2.84 2.86 2.01
C VAL A 236 3.28 2.16 0.72
N LEU A 237 3.13 2.85 -0.42
CA LEU A 237 3.57 2.37 -1.73
C LEU A 237 4.71 3.25 -2.28
N ASP A 238 5.65 2.61 -2.97
CA ASP A 238 6.82 3.22 -3.61
C ASP A 238 6.47 3.89 -4.95
N ASN A 239 7.48 4.46 -5.63
CA ASN A 239 7.33 5.13 -6.93
C ASN A 239 6.91 4.16 -8.06
N SER A 240 6.94 2.84 -7.84
CA SER A 240 6.44 1.84 -8.77
C SER A 240 5.00 1.40 -8.46
N GLY A 241 4.36 2.06 -7.48
CA GLY A 241 3.00 1.75 -7.06
C GLY A 241 2.90 0.44 -6.29
N SER A 242 3.99 -0.01 -5.66
CA SER A 242 4.05 -1.26 -4.92
C SER A 242 4.54 -1.07 -3.50
N GLY A 243 4.14 -1.96 -2.59
CA GLY A 243 4.56 -1.90 -1.20
C GLY A 243 4.41 -3.25 -0.53
N THR A 244 4.75 -3.31 0.74
CA THR A 244 4.65 -4.52 1.56
C THR A 244 3.46 -4.44 2.50
N VAL A 245 2.88 -5.60 2.82
CA VAL A 245 1.75 -5.67 3.76
C VAL A 245 2.13 -5.06 5.11
N ASP A 246 3.35 -5.30 5.58
CA ASP A 246 3.82 -4.73 6.85
C ASP A 246 3.93 -3.19 6.83
N GLY A 247 4.29 -2.59 5.69
CA GLY A 247 4.25 -1.15 5.50
C GLY A 247 2.83 -0.59 5.49
N VAL A 248 1.87 -1.31 4.88
CA VAL A 248 0.44 -0.96 4.94
C VAL A 248 -0.08 -1.00 6.37
N VAL A 249 0.25 -2.06 7.11
CA VAL A 249 -0.13 -2.20 8.53
C VAL A 249 0.47 -1.05 9.36
N ALA A 250 1.72 -0.66 9.09
CA ALA A 250 2.33 0.51 9.74
C ALA A 250 1.58 1.82 9.42
N GLY A 251 1.13 1.99 8.17
CA GLY A 251 0.29 3.12 7.77
C GLY A 251 -1.06 3.15 8.48
N ILE A 252 -1.71 2.01 8.62
CA ILE A 252 -2.98 1.89 9.38
C ILE A 252 -2.74 2.21 10.86
N ASP A 253 -1.66 1.69 11.46
CA ASP A 253 -1.30 1.96 12.86
C ASP A 253 -1.09 3.46 13.10
N HIS A 254 -0.42 4.15 12.17
CA HIS A 254 -0.20 5.59 12.22
C HIS A 254 -1.48 6.40 12.09
N ALA A 255 -2.35 6.07 11.12
CA ALA A 255 -3.64 6.73 10.98
C ALA A 255 -4.50 6.53 12.23
N ALA A 256 -4.51 5.33 12.81
CA ALA A 256 -5.23 5.06 14.06
C ALA A 256 -4.68 5.85 15.26
N ALA A 257 -3.35 6.07 15.32
CA ALA A 257 -2.71 6.80 16.41
C ALA A 257 -2.92 8.31 16.35
N ASN A 258 -3.08 8.87 15.14
CA ASN A 258 -3.09 10.32 14.91
C ASN A 258 -4.46 10.85 14.42
N GLY A 259 -5.37 9.95 14.06
CA GLY A 259 -6.73 10.26 13.67
C GLY A 259 -7.60 10.69 14.85
N SER A 260 -8.58 11.52 14.56
CA SER A 260 -9.61 11.94 15.53
C SER A 260 -10.95 11.28 15.22
N PRO A 261 -11.85 11.12 16.21
CA PRO A 261 -13.21 10.66 15.94
C PRO A 261 -13.89 11.52 14.88
N GLY A 262 -14.31 10.90 13.77
CA GLY A 262 -14.89 11.58 12.63
C GLY A 262 -13.95 11.78 11.44
N ASP A 263 -12.66 11.51 11.60
CA ASP A 263 -11.75 11.33 10.45
C ASP A 263 -12.13 10.04 9.69
N CYS A 264 -11.96 10.08 8.36
CA CYS A 264 -12.23 8.98 7.43
C CYS A 264 -10.96 8.23 7.04
#